data_AF-A0A914YVQ7-F1
#
_entry.id   AF-A0A914YVQ7-F1
#
_cell.length_a   1.000
_cell.length_b   1.000
_cell.length_c   1.000
_cell.angle_alpha   90.00
_cell.angle_beta   90.00
_cell.angle_gamma   90.00
#
_symmetry.space_group_name_H-M   'P 1'
#
loop_
_entity.id
_entity.type
_entity.pdbx_description
1 polymer ?
#
loop_
_entity_poly.entity_id
_entity_poly.type
_entity_poly.pdbx_seq_one_letter_code
_entity_poly.pdbx_strand_id
1 'polypeptide(L)'
;MNKNRLALIEKAFKKLDKTGDGFVTIEDLKGVYECKNNADYQTGHKTKDDIFKVFLQKFEVGGHVDGKVTKEEFQNYYAGISAAIDTDVYFDLMMRQTWKL
;
A
#
# COMPACT_ATOMS: atom_id res chain seq x y z
N MET A 1 8.03 -7.19 -13.81
CA MET A 1 8.08 -5.87 -13.15
C MET A 1 9.01 -4.95 -13.93
N ASN A 2 8.54 -3.80 -14.41
CA ASN A 2 9.34 -2.85 -15.21
C ASN A 2 9.98 -1.76 -14.32
N LYS A 3 11.06 -1.13 -14.76
CA LYS A 3 11.80 -0.08 -14.01
C LYS A 3 10.91 1.10 -13.59
N ASN A 4 9.99 1.52 -14.47
CA ASN A 4 9.05 2.60 -14.16
C ASN A 4 8.07 2.21 -13.04
N ARG A 5 7.54 0.98 -13.07
CA ARG A 5 6.64 0.46 -12.03
C ARG A 5 7.38 0.36 -10.69
N LEU A 6 8.61 -0.14 -10.70
CA LEU A 6 9.49 -0.17 -9.53
C LEU A 6 9.70 1.23 -8.93
N ALA A 7 10.03 2.23 -9.76
CA ALA A 7 10.25 3.59 -9.29
C ALA A 7 8.98 4.21 -8.67
N LEU A 8 7.78 3.88 -9.19
CA LEU A 8 6.51 4.31 -8.60
C LEU A 8 6.24 3.62 -7.25
N ILE A 9 6.50 2.33 -7.16
CA ILE A 9 6.36 1.55 -5.91
C ILE A 9 7.32 2.11 -4.85
N GLU A 10 8.58 2.39 -5.20
CA GLU A 10 9.55 2.99 -4.28
C GLU A 10 9.13 4.41 -3.85
N LYS A 11 8.62 5.23 -4.78
CA LYS A 11 8.09 6.56 -4.43
C LYS A 11 6.89 6.47 -3.50
N ALA A 12 5.97 5.53 -3.74
CA ALA A 12 4.82 5.29 -2.86
C ALA A 12 5.28 4.84 -1.47
N PHE A 13 6.19 3.87 -1.41
CA PHE A 13 6.73 3.36 -0.14
C PHE A 13 7.40 4.47 0.66
N LYS A 14 8.29 5.26 0.03
CA LYS A 14 8.97 6.39 0.68
C LYS A 14 8.00 7.49 1.14
N LYS A 15 6.84 7.62 0.48
CA LYS A 15 5.80 8.57 0.91
C LYS A 15 5.00 8.04 2.11
N LEU A 16 4.86 6.72 2.19
CA LEU A 16 4.18 6.04 3.30
C LEU A 16 5.06 6.02 4.55
N ASP A 17 6.31 5.59 4.42
CA ASP A 17 7.32 5.55 5.48
C ASP A 17 7.72 6.98 5.89
N LYS A 18 6.95 7.59 6.80
CA LYS A 18 7.24 8.93 7.33
C LYS A 18 8.28 8.88 8.44
N THR A 19 8.35 7.77 9.16
CA THR A 19 9.35 7.48 10.19
C THR A 19 10.74 7.33 9.60
N GLY A 20 10.86 6.87 8.36
CA GLY A 20 12.12 6.59 7.68
C GLY A 20 12.84 5.38 8.30
N ASP A 21 12.11 4.51 9.00
CA ASP A 21 12.66 3.33 9.67
C ASP A 21 12.71 2.11 8.73
N GLY A 22 12.23 2.25 7.49
CA GLY A 22 12.27 1.23 6.45
C GLY A 22 11.08 0.28 6.48
N PHE A 23 10.07 0.56 7.30
CA PHE A 23 8.85 -0.24 7.44
C PHE A 23 7.62 0.67 7.50
N VAL A 24 6.51 0.24 6.90
CA VAL A 24 5.26 1.00 6.97
C VAL A 24 4.37 0.42 8.06
N THR A 25 3.98 1.25 9.03
CA THR A 25 3.09 0.85 10.12
C THR A 25 1.66 1.40 9.93
N ILE A 26 0.73 0.98 10.80
CA ILE A 26 -0.63 1.55 10.84
C ILE A 26 -0.60 3.06 11.10
N GLU A 27 0.35 3.54 11.90
CA GLU A 27 0.48 4.95 12.25
C GLU A 27 0.90 5.80 11.04
N ASP A 28 1.83 5.29 10.23
CA ASP A 28 2.23 5.89 8.96
C ASP A 28 1.06 5.98 7.97
N LEU A 29 0.30 4.88 7.85
CA LEU A 29 -0.89 4.81 6.99
C LEU A 29 -1.97 5.79 7.42
N LYS A 30 -2.21 5.97 8.73
CA LYS A 30 -3.17 6.95 9.24
C LYS A 30 -2.87 8.38 8.77
N GLY A 31 -1.59 8.70 8.56
CA GLY A 31 -1.13 10.03 8.16
C GLY A 31 -1.07 10.27 6.64
N VAL A 32 -1.26 9.23 5.82
CA VAL A 32 -1.11 9.31 4.35
C VAL A 32 -2.36 8.84 3.63
N TYR A 33 -3.02 7.80 4.13
CA TYR A 33 -4.16 7.17 3.48
C TYR A 33 -5.48 7.61 4.12
N GLU A 34 -6.31 8.29 3.33
CA GLU A 34 -7.66 8.65 3.77
C GLU A 34 -8.64 7.49 3.54
N CYS A 35 -8.96 6.74 4.60
CA CYS A 35 -10.03 5.71 4.56
C CYS A 35 -11.43 6.25 4.25
N LYS A 36 -11.60 7.57 4.08
CA LYS A 36 -12.90 8.24 3.86
C LYS A 36 -13.65 7.74 2.63
N ASN A 37 -12.95 7.22 1.63
CA ASN A 37 -13.54 6.69 0.40
C ASN A 37 -13.73 5.16 0.43
N ASN A 38 -13.37 4.49 1.52
CA ASN A 38 -13.60 3.06 1.64
C ASN A 38 -15.06 2.80 2.04
N ALA A 39 -15.76 1.95 1.29
CA ALA A 39 -17.17 1.66 1.52
C ALA A 39 -17.45 1.09 2.93
N ASP A 40 -16.58 0.23 3.47
CA ASP A 40 -16.70 -0.33 4.83
C ASP A 40 -16.45 0.71 5.94
N TYR A 41 -15.68 1.77 5.64
CA TYR A 41 -15.52 2.90 6.56
C TYR A 41 -16.76 3.79 6.57
N GLN A 42 -17.34 4.05 5.38
CA GLN A 42 -18.51 4.89 5.21
C GLN A 42 -19.77 4.28 5.84
N THR A 43 -19.90 2.95 5.78
CA THR A 43 -21.02 2.23 6.43
C THR A 43 -20.82 2.04 7.93
N GLY A 44 -19.66 2.40 8.49
CA GLY A 44 -19.36 2.24 9.92
C GLY A 44 -19.12 0.80 10.36
N HIS A 45 -19.04 -0.15 9.42
CA HIS A 45 -18.75 -1.55 9.72
C HIS A 45 -17.32 -1.77 10.23
N LYS A 46 -16.36 -0.95 9.76
CA LYS A 46 -14.96 -1.06 10.17
C LYS A 46 -14.39 0.29 10.60
N THR A 47 -13.62 0.30 11.68
CA THR A 47 -12.85 1.48 12.10
C THR A 47 -11.66 1.70 11.18
N LYS A 48 -11.05 2.89 11.21
CA LYS A 48 -9.84 3.16 10.42
C LYS A 48 -8.74 2.13 10.71
N ASP A 49 -8.49 1.83 11.98
CA ASP A 49 -7.52 0.82 12.40
C ASP A 49 -7.83 -0.57 11.86
N ASP A 50 -9.10 -1.00 11.86
CA ASP A 50 -9.47 -2.32 11.33
C ASP A 50 -9.23 -2.41 9.83
N ILE A 51 -9.56 -1.34 9.09
CA ILE A 51 -9.28 -1.24 7.65
C ILE A 51 -7.77 -1.27 7.40
N PHE A 52 -6.99 -0.50 8.17
CA PHE A 52 -5.53 -0.49 8.04
C PHE A 52 -4.91 -1.83 8.39
N LYS A 53 -5.40 -2.51 9.42
CA LYS A 53 -4.91 -3.83 9.83
C LYS A 53 -5.18 -4.88 8.76
N VAL A 54 -6.40 -4.92 8.22
CA VAL A 54 -6.75 -5.81 7.10
C VAL A 54 -5.95 -5.45 5.85
N PHE A 55 -5.70 -4.16 5.64
CA PHE A 55 -4.90 -3.68 4.52
C PHE A 55 -3.45 -4.14 4.65
N LEU A 56 -2.77 -3.92 5.78
CA LEU A 56 -1.41 -4.38 6.05
C LEU A 56 -1.29 -5.91 5.93
N GLN A 57 -2.25 -6.67 6.47
CA GLN A 57 -2.29 -8.12 6.31
C GLN A 57 -2.30 -8.59 4.85
N LYS A 58 -2.83 -7.78 3.92
CA LYS A 58 -2.77 -8.11 2.49
C LYS A 58 -1.39 -7.92 1.88
N PHE A 59 -0.53 -7.08 2.47
CA PHE A 59 0.85 -6.89 2.02
C PHE A 59 1.81 -7.91 2.64
N GLU A 60 1.57 -8.34 3.87
CA GLU A 60 2.34 -9.38 4.60
C GLU A 60 2.14 -10.80 4.02
N VAL A 61 1.73 -10.93 2.75
CA VAL A 61 1.50 -12.21 2.08
C VAL A 61 2.83 -12.91 1.83
N GLY A 62 3.08 -13.97 2.60
CA GLY A 62 4.31 -14.77 2.52
C GLY A 62 5.40 -14.36 3.51
N GLY A 63 5.11 -13.43 4.44
CA GLY A 63 6.00 -12.96 5.49
C GLY A 63 5.44 -13.15 6.90
N HIS A 64 5.93 -12.36 7.85
CA HIS A 64 5.43 -12.32 9.22
C HIS A 64 4.31 -11.29 9.33
N VAL A 65 3.16 -11.68 9.88
CA VAL A 65 2.07 -10.75 10.22
C VAL A 65 2.41 -10.07 11.55
N ASP A 66 3.27 -9.06 11.50
CA ASP A 66 3.75 -8.30 12.66
C ASP A 66 3.17 -6.87 12.72
N GLY A 67 2.36 -6.50 11.72
CA GLY A 67 1.76 -5.18 11.60
C GLY A 67 2.71 -4.15 11.00
N LYS A 68 3.81 -4.60 10.37
CA LYS A 68 4.80 -3.76 9.69
C LYS A 68 5.03 -4.31 8.29
N VAL A 69 4.85 -3.44 7.30
CA VAL A 69 5.10 -3.82 5.91
C VAL A 69 6.50 -3.40 5.52
N THR A 70 7.35 -4.39 5.28
CA THR A 70 8.70 -4.17 4.74
C THR A 70 8.64 -3.68 3.30
N LYS A 71 9.72 -3.03 2.83
CA LYS A 71 9.86 -2.66 1.42
C LYS A 71 9.75 -3.89 0.49
N GLU A 72 10.29 -5.02 0.91
CA GLU A 72 10.27 -6.27 0.13
C GLU A 72 8.86 -6.84 0.00
N GLU A 73 8.09 -6.88 1.09
CA GLU A 73 6.68 -7.32 1.07
C GLU A 73 5.82 -6.40 0.21
N PHE A 74 6.02 -5.08 0.35
CA PHE A 74 5.31 -4.09 -0.47
C PHE A 74 5.63 -4.28 -1.96
N GLN A 75 6.91 -4.50 -2.31
CA GLN A 75 7.30 -4.78 -3.68
C GLN A 75 6.73 -6.10 -4.19
N ASN A 76 6.74 -7.16 -3.38
CA ASN A 76 6.22 -8.47 -3.77
C ASN A 76 4.70 -8.42 -4.02
N TYR A 77 3.95 -7.74 -3.15
CA TYR A 77 2.52 -7.49 -3.35
C TYR A 77 2.24 -6.79 -4.68
N TYR A 78 2.96 -5.69 -4.95
CA TYR A 78 2.81 -4.96 -6.21
C TYR A 78 3.40 -5.70 -7.42
N ALA A 79 4.32 -6.65 -7.23
CA ALA A 79 4.76 -7.54 -8.29
C ALA A 79 3.61 -8.45 -8.74
N GLY A 80 2.79 -8.95 -7.80
CA GLY A 80 1.57 -9.69 -8.10
C GLY A 80 0.53 -8.86 -8.84
N ILE A 81 0.24 -7.64 -8.34
CA ILE A 81 -0.66 -6.70 -9.05
C ILE A 81 -0.10 -6.32 -10.42
N SER A 82 1.20 -6.10 -10.53
CA SER A 82 1.86 -5.81 -11.80
C SER A 82 1.75 -6.97 -12.78
N ALA A 83 1.68 -8.22 -12.32
CA ALA A 83 1.46 -9.37 -13.18
C ALA A 83 0.01 -9.46 -13.66
N ALA A 84 -0.94 -8.94 -12.90
CA ALA A 84 -2.36 -8.87 -13.26
C ALA A 84 -2.73 -7.64 -14.13
N ILE A 85 -1.84 -6.65 -14.24
CA ILE A 85 -2.07 -5.43 -15.03
C ILE A 85 -1.15 -5.43 -16.26
N ASP A 86 -1.76 -5.56 -17.44
CA ASP A 86 -1.05 -5.60 -18.71
C ASP A 86 -0.43 -4.26 -19.10
N THR A 87 -1.08 -3.13 -18.80
CA THR A 87 -0.64 -1.80 -19.27
C THR A 87 0.06 -0.98 -18.20
N ASP A 88 1.25 -0.46 -18.54
CA ASP A 88 2.04 0.40 -17.65
C ASP A 88 1.29 1.68 -17.27
N VAL A 89 0.49 2.22 -18.19
CA VAL A 89 -0.31 3.44 -17.99
C VAL A 89 -1.39 3.22 -16.92
N TYR A 90 -2.08 2.08 -16.95
CA TYR A 90 -3.09 1.78 -15.93
C TYR A 90 -2.45 1.56 -14.56
N PHE A 91 -1.30 0.88 -14.51
CA PHE A 91 -0.54 0.72 -13.27
C PHE A 91 -0.10 2.08 -12.70
N ASP A 92 0.44 2.98 -13.53
CA ASP A 92 0.83 4.33 -13.12
C ASP A 92 -0.36 5.15 -12.60
N LEU A 93 -1.48 5.14 -13.33
CA LEU A 93 -2.70 5.84 -12.92
C LEU A 93 -3.21 5.31 -11.58
N MET A 94 -3.27 3.98 -11.41
CA MET A 94 -3.71 3.35 -10.18
C MET A 94 -2.78 3.73 -9.01
N MET A 95 -1.46 3.61 -9.18
CA MET A 95 -0.50 3.98 -8.13
C MET A 95 -0.60 5.45 -7.72
N ARG A 96 -0.79 6.35 -8.69
CA ARG A 96 -0.97 7.79 -8.42
C ARG A 96 -2.27 8.08 -7.70
N GLN A 97 -3.36 7.44 -8.09
CA GLN A 97 -4.65 7.61 -7.43
C GLN A 97 -4.65 7.04 -6.01
N THR A 98 -4.10 5.84 -5.83
CA THR A 98 -4.05 5.15 -4.52
C THR A 98 -3.17 5.88 -3.52
N TRP A 99 -2.00 6.36 -3.95
CA TRP A 99 -1.00 6.95 -3.05
C TRP A 99 -0.88 8.48 -3.15
N LYS A 100 -1.76 9.10 -3.95
CA LYS A 100 -1.72 10.54 -4.27
C LYS A 100 -0.31 10.99 -4.67
N LEU A 101 0.35 10.25 -5.56
CA LEU A 101 1.71 10.55 -6.08
C LEU A 101 1.72 11.68 -7.11
#